data_AF-A0A3G9GW52-F1
#
_entry.id   AF-A0A3G9GW52-F1
#
_cell.length_a   1.000
_cell.length_b   1.000
_cell.length_c   1.000
_cell.angle_alpha   90.00
_cell.angle_beta   90.00
_cell.angle_gamma   90.00
#
_symmetry.space_group_name_H-M   'P 1'
#
loop_
_entity.id
_entity.type
_entity.pdbx_description
1 polymer ?
#
loop_
_entity_poly.entity_id
_entity_poly.type
_entity_poly.pdbx_seq_one_letter_code
_entity_poly.pdbx_strand_id
1 'polypeptide(L)'
;MFQSGKCIACGICDDICRPGSITDSERLDLVDFAFDRMQLLVKHRLEICEECKVAFPYRGGDMICDRCRDFKENFSDLFTLAKDIE
;
A
#
# COMPACT_ATOMS: atom_id res chain seq x y z
N MET A 1 3.00 2.10 -13.55
CA MET A 1 2.35 2.29 -14.86
C MET A 1 1.51 1.07 -15.15
N PHE A 2 0.32 1.27 -15.71
CA PHE A 2 -0.65 0.22 -16.02
C PHE A 2 -1.04 0.30 -17.50
N GLN A 3 -1.27 -0.86 -18.12
CA GLN A 3 -1.75 -0.98 -19.50
C GLN A 3 -2.96 -1.92 -19.52
N SER A 4 -4.12 -1.41 -19.92
CA SER A 4 -5.38 -2.16 -19.94
C SER A 4 -5.31 -3.38 -20.87
N GLY A 5 -4.69 -3.25 -22.04
CA GLY A 5 -4.55 -4.35 -23.01
C GLY A 5 -3.71 -5.55 -22.56
N LYS A 6 -2.95 -5.41 -21.47
CA LYS A 6 -2.13 -6.49 -20.88
C LYS A 6 -2.67 -6.99 -19.54
N CYS A 7 -3.75 -6.40 -19.04
CA CYS A 7 -4.35 -6.80 -17.78
C CYS A 7 -5.11 -8.12 -17.96
N ILE A 8 -4.85 -9.11 -17.09
CA ILE A 8 -5.54 -10.40 -17.06
C ILE A 8 -6.59 -10.50 -15.94
N ALA A 9 -6.93 -9.37 -15.31
CA ALA A 9 -7.87 -9.29 -14.20
C ALA A 9 -7.53 -10.23 -13.02
N CYS A 10 -6.25 -10.29 -12.62
CA CYS A 10 -5.80 -11.17 -11.52
C CYS A 10 -6.16 -10.68 -10.11
N GLY A 11 -6.62 -9.44 -9.93
CA GLY A 11 -7.00 -8.87 -8.62
C GLY A 11 -5.84 -8.45 -7.71
N ILE A 12 -4.62 -8.98 -7.92
CA ILE A 12 -3.46 -8.76 -7.03
C ILE A 12 -3.15 -7.27 -6.79
N CYS A 13 -3.32 -6.42 -7.80
CA CYS A 13 -3.05 -4.99 -7.65
C CYS A 13 -4.02 -4.31 -6.66
N ASP A 14 -5.28 -4.76 -6.61
CA ASP A 14 -6.26 -4.26 -5.64
C ASP A 14 -6.01 -4.85 -4.24
N ASP A 15 -5.64 -6.13 -4.14
CA ASP A 15 -5.31 -6.79 -2.86
C ASP A 15 -4.11 -6.17 -2.14
N ILE A 16 -3.06 -5.85 -2.89
CA ILE A 16 -1.82 -5.25 -2.35
C ILE A 16 -2.05 -3.79 -1.97
N CYS A 17 -2.85 -3.08 -2.77
CA CYS A 17 -3.24 -1.72 -2.45
C CYS A 17 -4.34 -1.75 -1.37
N ARG A 18 -4.62 -0.62 -0.73
CA ARG A 18 -5.80 -0.57 0.15
C ARG A 18 -7.05 -0.69 -0.74
N PRO A 19 -8.09 -1.45 -0.36
CA PRO A 19 -9.32 -1.55 -1.15
C PRO A 19 -9.83 -0.16 -1.57
N GLY A 20 -10.11 0.00 -2.87
CA GLY A 20 -10.53 1.29 -3.45
C GLY A 20 -9.41 2.30 -3.73
N SER A 21 -8.14 1.91 -3.58
CA SER A 21 -7.00 2.76 -4.00
C SER A 21 -6.79 2.77 -5.50
N ILE A 22 -7.28 1.75 -6.19
CA ILE A 22 -7.33 1.68 -7.64
C ILE A 22 -8.73 2.12 -8.04
N THR A 23 -8.82 3.27 -8.70
CA THR A 23 -10.06 3.66 -9.36
C THR A 23 -10.20 2.88 -10.65
N ASP A 24 -11.14 1.94 -10.68
CA ASP A 24 -11.58 1.34 -11.92
C ASP A 24 -12.20 2.42 -12.79
N SER A 25 -11.57 2.72 -13.94
CA SER A 25 -12.27 3.49 -14.96
C SER A 25 -13.30 2.58 -15.60
N GLU A 26 -14.59 2.81 -15.33
CA GLU A 26 -15.71 2.05 -15.94
C GLU A 26 -15.72 2.11 -17.48
N ARG A 27 -14.87 2.95 -18.08
CA ARG A 27 -14.76 3.14 -19.52
C ARG A 27 -13.35 2.79 -19.99
N LEU A 28 -13.28 1.82 -20.90
CA LEU A 28 -12.06 1.47 -21.60
C LEU A 28 -11.84 2.49 -22.73
N ASP A 29 -10.80 3.31 -22.60
CA ASP A 29 -10.43 4.25 -23.66
C ASP A 29 -9.82 3.48 -24.84
N LEU A 30 -10.53 3.46 -25.97
CA LEU A 30 -10.12 2.77 -27.19
C LEU A 30 -8.80 3.31 -27.75
N VAL A 31 -8.49 4.58 -27.51
CA VAL A 31 -7.22 5.18 -27.92
C VAL A 31 -6.09 4.65 -27.04
N ASP A 32 -6.28 4.61 -25.72
CA ASP A 32 -5.27 4.08 -24.82
C ASP A 32 -5.02 2.59 -25.05
N PHE A 33 -6.07 1.83 -25.38
CA PHE A 33 -5.96 0.43 -25.74
C PHE A 33 -5.26 0.22 -27.10
N ALA A 34 -5.67 0.94 -28.14
CA ALA A 34 -5.12 0.76 -29.50
C ALA A 34 -3.65 1.18 -29.61
N PHE A 35 -3.20 2.13 -28.79
CA PHE A 35 -1.84 2.65 -28.80
C PHE A 35 -1.01 2.23 -27.57
N ASP A 36 -1.45 1.24 -26.79
CA ASP A 36 -0.75 0.73 -25.60
C ASP A 36 -0.33 1.84 -24.61
N ARG A 37 -1.14 2.88 -24.46
CA ARG A 37 -0.80 4.00 -23.59
C ARG A 37 -0.82 3.57 -22.13
N MET A 38 0.16 4.07 -21.39
CA MET A 38 0.33 3.78 -19.98
C MET A 38 -0.44 4.78 -19.12
N GLN A 39 -1.19 4.26 -18.16
CA GLN A 39 -1.93 5.05 -17.18
C GLN A 39 -1.32 4.92 -15.79
N LEU A 40 -1.51 5.94 -14.95
CA LEU A 40 -1.17 5.90 -13.53
C LEU A 40 -2.42 5.56 -12.73
N LEU A 41 -2.51 4.32 -12.21
CA LEU A 41 -3.67 3.88 -11.42
C LEU A 41 -3.65 4.41 -9.98
N VAL A 42 -2.48 4.53 -9.38
CA VAL A 42 -2.32 4.95 -7.98
C VAL A 42 -1.02 5.71 -7.82
N LYS A 43 -1.05 6.76 -6.99
CA LYS A 43 0.13 7.53 -6.57
C LYS A 43 0.34 7.33 -5.08
N HIS A 44 1.43 6.68 -4.70
CA HIS A 44 1.80 6.57 -3.30
C HIS A 44 2.64 7.77 -2.88
N ARG A 45 2.31 8.35 -1.73
CA ARG A 45 3.18 9.29 -1.03
C ARG A 45 4.07 8.46 -0.11
N LEU A 46 5.38 8.60 -0.24
CA LEU A 46 6.33 7.97 0.67
C LEU A 46 6.69 8.96 1.77
N GLU A 47 6.63 8.49 3.01
CA GLU A 47 7.04 9.24 4.19
C GLU A 47 8.02 8.42 5.02
N ILE A 48 8.73 9.05 5.95
CA ILE A 48 9.70 8.38 6.82
C ILE A 48 8.99 7.98 8.12
N CYS A 49 9.07 6.70 8.48
CA CYS A 49 8.51 6.20 9.74
C CYS A 49 9.22 6.83 10.94
N GLU A 50 8.48 7.31 11.94
CA GLU A 50 9.04 7.95 13.13
C GLU A 50 9.83 6.98 14.02
N GLU A 51 9.47 5.69 14.01
CA GLU A 51 10.10 4.65 14.84
C GLU A 51 11.35 4.05 14.18
N CYS A 52 11.18 3.38 13.04
CA CYS A 52 12.28 2.66 12.39
C CYS A 52 13.05 3.48 11.34
N LYS A 53 12.64 4.72 11.07
CA LYS A 53 13.25 5.62 10.07
C LYS A 53 13.31 5.09 8.63
N VAL A 54 12.52 4.05 8.31
CA VAL A 54 12.40 3.50 6.95
C VAL A 54 11.30 4.24 6.19
N ALA A 55 11.51 4.48 4.89
CA ALA A 55 10.50 5.05 4.00
C ALA A 55 9.36 4.05 3.77
N PHE A 56 8.11 4.50 3.88
CA PHE A 56 6.93 3.66 3.73
C PHE A 56 5.79 4.39 2.97
N PRO A 57 4.88 3.66 2.31
CA PRO A 57 3.72 4.26 1.68
C PRO A 57 2.75 4.80 2.74
N TYR A 58 2.65 6.12 2.83
CA TYR A 58 1.76 6.81 3.74
C TYR A 58 0.32 6.80 3.22
N ARG A 59 -0.60 6.35 4.07
CA ARG A 59 -2.02 6.14 3.73
C ARG A 59 -2.97 7.09 4.49
N GLY A 60 -2.42 8.12 5.14
CA GLY A 60 -3.16 9.04 6.02
C GLY A 60 -3.23 8.53 7.46
N GLY A 61 -3.06 9.43 8.44
CA GLY A 61 -2.99 9.10 9.88
C GLY A 61 -1.59 9.32 10.46
N ASP A 62 -1.17 8.47 11.39
CA ASP A 62 0.13 8.60 12.06
C ASP A 62 1.30 8.25 11.12
N MET A 63 2.45 8.87 11.36
CA MET A 63 3.69 8.66 10.58
C MET A 63 4.45 7.40 11.03
N ILE A 64 3.70 6.32 11.25
CA ILE A 64 4.21 5.02 11.71
C ILE A 64 3.84 3.96 10.66
N CYS A 65 4.84 3.23 10.17
CA CYS A 65 4.61 2.17 9.18
C CYS A 65 3.88 0.96 9.79
N ASP A 66 3.18 0.20 8.94
CA ASP A 66 2.38 -0.95 9.35
C ASP A 66 3.19 -1.96 10.19
N ARG A 67 4.48 -2.16 9.88
CA ARG A 67 5.36 -3.05 10.65
C ARG A 67 5.57 -2.59 12.09
N CYS A 68 5.80 -1.29 12.30
CA CYS A 68 6.02 -0.74 13.63
C CYS A 68 4.71 -0.68 14.43
N ARG A 69 3.59 -0.40 13.75
CA ARG A 69 2.26 -0.46 14.35
C ARG A 69 1.92 -1.88 14.82
N ASP A 70 2.06 -2.85 13.93
CA ASP A 70 1.80 -4.27 14.20
C ASP A 70 2.69 -4.81 15.34
N PHE A 71 3.98 -4.43 15.34
CA PHE A 71 4.87 -4.77 16.44
C PHE A 71 4.36 -4.25 17.79
N LYS A 72 3.91 -3.00 17.85
CA LYS A 72 3.42 -2.38 19.08
C LYS A 72 2.08 -2.96 19.54
N GLU A 73 1.23 -3.36 18.61
CA GLU A 73 -0.11 -3.88 18.90
C GLU A 73 -0.11 -5.38 19.25
N ASN A 74 0.75 -6.18 18.60
CA ASN A 74 0.69 -7.64 18.67
C ASN A 74 1.95 -8.31 19.25
N PHE A 75 3.07 -7.61 19.32
CA PHE A 75 4.38 -8.22 19.63
C PHE A 75 5.20 -7.43 20.66
N SER A 76 4.64 -6.42 21.31
CA SER A 76 5.32 -5.64 22.35
C SER A 76 5.86 -6.51 23.48
N ASP A 77 5.10 -7.56 23.79
CA ASP A 77 5.34 -8.44 24.93
C ASP A 77 6.47 -9.45 24.66
N LEU A 78 6.98 -9.55 23.42
CA LEU A 78 8.17 -10.37 23.15
C LEU A 78 9.43 -9.81 23.82
N PHE A 79 9.47 -8.51 24.07
CA PHE A 79 10.64 -7.82 24.58
C PHE A 79 10.45 -7.26 26.00
N THR A 80 9.39 -7.65 26.70
CA THR A 80 9.18 -7.33 28.12
C THR A 80 10.07 -8.20 29.00
N LEU A 81 10.72 -7.59 30.00
CA LEU A 81 11.47 -8.35 31.00
C LEU A 81 10.49 -9.05 31.96
N ALA A 82 10.92 -10.13 32.59
CA ALA A 82 10.11 -10.82 33.61
C ALA A 82 9.70 -9.91 34.79
N LYS A 83 10.40 -8.78 34.99
CA LYS A 83 10.06 -7.75 35.97
C LYS A 83 8.89 -6.86 35.52
N ASP A 84 8.65 -6.75 34.22
CA ASP A 84 7.63 -5.89 33.63
C ASP A 84 6.26 -6.61 33.52
N ILE A 85 6.22 -7.90 33.85
CA ILE A 85 5.02 -8.75 33.92
C ILE A 85 4.65 -8.91 35.42
N GLU A 86 3.99 -7.90 36.00
CA GLU A 86 3.37 -7.97 37.33
C GLU A 86 1.84 -8.06 37.24
#